data_AF-L0AZK5-F1
#
_entry.id   AF-L0AZK5-F1
#
_cell.length_a   1.000
_cell.length_b   1.000
_cell.length_c   1.000
_cell.angle_alpha   90.00
_cell.angle_beta   90.00
_cell.angle_gamma   90.00
#
_symmetry.space_group_name_H-M   'P 1'
#
loop_
_entity.id
_entity.type
_entity.pdbx_description
1 polymer ?
#
loop_
_entity_poly.entity_id
_entity_poly.type
_entity_poly.pdbx_seq_one_letter_code
_entity_poly.pdbx_strand_id
1 'polypeptide(L)'
;MTYSHGLKATSTPLPLGTFKRNVVNKKECVNTILQFLAWKGYQLCSERELLRAPSLGVLLQIWNILFKFVDANVEITRENMTVEVPRFFKDFGYPLIMETSHLRTPTADHQWERNLLALSWLCKLLLYEHKNFEISAPRSNVNIPSTIPKANISNKLLENSITELTTKHYQRFINGCETSKELMEAFSAELGSIRADLQFDIDKKMELFEQLRNEVSQLQDYICNFGNVKHRIKVLSSDLEQIERATRNLKDSFVISEHELESSKHLLRKESSHLLRLQEKNKEINDMIYNNINGVNLKDLNDRIYTLRAEISTLVERIKEYESEIPLLSSNIISMSNTLLKLHASSSSLLEGIKSALLANGIEASSWVNLEKITLNTEANAADEILGISIDSFEAKIEEIFSSDSQKFQETTWAIKQTNDTIAELEIAIISLENEINITNKKLENSQDSANVSRLQAETEDIVTMIKSCAQENLQTCKDKLRSVLEELQGANDQLELEKANAKKKLESYLEAIRTIVQVCHEQKLKNCHAIKGLVSHKVATIEGLSPLLKDNSG
;
A
#
# COMPACT_ATOMS: atom_id res chain seq x y z
N MET A 1 39.85 10.53 32.78
CA MET A 1 40.15 10.06 31.40
C MET A 1 40.63 11.25 30.60
N THR A 2 41.91 11.25 30.25
CA THR A 2 42.61 12.31 29.53
C THR A 2 42.29 12.26 28.05
N TYR A 3 41.55 13.24 27.54
CA TYR A 3 41.37 13.44 26.09
C TYR A 3 42.55 14.23 25.54
N SER A 4 43.58 13.51 25.11
CA SER A 4 44.68 14.02 24.30
C SER A 4 44.34 13.80 22.82
N HIS A 5 43.71 14.78 22.17
CA HIS A 5 43.74 14.86 20.71
C HIS A 5 44.89 15.76 20.28
N GLY A 6 46.01 15.12 19.91
CA GLY A 6 47.11 15.78 19.24
C GLY A 6 46.72 16.20 17.83
N LEU A 7 46.44 17.49 17.65
CA LEU A 7 46.45 18.11 16.33
C LEU A 7 47.90 18.46 15.99
N LYS A 8 48.53 17.61 15.16
CA LYS A 8 49.75 17.99 14.45
C LYS A 8 49.42 19.15 13.53
N ALA A 9 50.04 20.31 13.78
CA ALA A 9 49.99 21.44 12.87
C ALA A 9 50.69 21.06 11.55
N THR A 10 49.91 20.68 10.54
CA THR A 10 50.34 20.71 9.15
C THR A 10 50.30 22.16 8.68
N SER A 11 51.47 22.72 8.46
CA SER A 11 51.66 24.04 7.87
C SER A 11 51.19 24.03 6.41
N THR A 12 49.93 24.39 6.19
CA THR A 12 49.44 24.78 4.86
C THR A 12 49.48 26.31 4.79
N PRO A 13 50.28 26.93 3.92
CA PRO A 13 50.31 28.38 3.79
C PRO A 13 49.00 28.82 3.11
N LEU A 14 48.19 29.63 3.79
CA LEU A 14 47.10 30.32 3.12
C LEU A 14 47.67 31.13 1.95
N PRO A 15 47.01 31.18 0.79
CA PRO A 15 47.49 31.92 -0.35
C PRO A 15 47.59 33.40 0.02
N LEU A 16 48.79 33.96 -0.14
CA LEU A 16 49.04 35.41 -0.11
C LEU A 16 48.34 36.06 -1.32
N GLY A 17 47.02 36.13 -1.26
CA GLY A 17 46.14 36.74 -2.23
C GLY A 17 45.37 37.87 -1.57
N THR A 18 46.01 39.03 -1.46
CA THR A 18 45.35 40.33 -1.23
C THR A 18 44.36 40.41 -0.06
N PHE A 19 44.87 40.51 1.18
CA PHE A 19 44.25 41.42 2.16
C PHE A 19 44.41 42.85 1.61
N LYS A 20 43.61 43.22 0.59
CA LYS A 20 43.31 44.62 0.30
C LYS A 20 42.84 45.21 1.62
N ARG A 21 43.36 46.40 1.96
CA ARG A 21 42.98 47.21 3.12
C ARG A 21 41.45 47.30 3.24
N ASN A 22 40.80 46.31 3.86
CA ASN A 22 39.54 46.53 4.53
C ASN A 22 39.93 47.45 5.67
N VAL A 23 39.54 48.71 5.53
CA VAL A 23 39.62 49.68 6.61
C VAL A 23 38.81 49.06 7.75
N VAL A 24 39.51 48.39 8.68
CA VAL A 24 38.88 47.79 9.85
C VAL A 24 38.18 48.93 10.55
N ASN A 25 36.85 48.89 10.57
CA ASN A 25 36.07 49.97 11.13
C ASN A 25 36.24 49.92 12.65
N LYS A 26 37.19 50.69 13.19
CA LYS A 26 37.53 50.72 14.62
C LYS A 26 36.29 50.88 15.48
N LYS A 27 35.32 51.68 15.02
CA LYS A 27 34.04 51.92 15.69
C LYS A 27 33.20 50.64 15.80
N GLU A 28 33.18 49.79 14.78
CA GLU A 28 32.46 48.52 14.80
C GLU A 28 33.08 47.54 15.80
N CYS A 29 34.41 47.45 15.85
CA CYS A 29 35.12 46.60 16.81
C CYS A 29 34.86 47.06 18.25
N VAL A 30 34.94 48.38 18.50
CA VAL A 30 34.62 48.97 19.81
C VAL A 30 33.18 48.70 20.20
N ASN A 31 32.21 48.93 19.29
CA ASN A 31 30.80 48.67 19.57
C ASN A 31 30.53 47.20 19.89
N THR A 32 31.17 46.28 19.16
CA THR A 32 31.03 44.84 19.41
C THR A 32 31.53 44.46 20.81
N ILE A 33 32.68 44.99 21.20
CA ILE A 33 33.27 44.72 22.53
C ILE A 33 32.40 45.31 23.63
N LEU A 34 31.98 46.57 23.50
CA LEU A 34 31.14 47.25 24.48
C LEU A 34 29.76 46.57 24.61
N GLN A 35 29.15 46.20 23.49
CA GLN A 35 27.87 45.49 23.48
C GLN A 35 28.00 44.13 24.17
N PHE A 36 29.08 43.38 23.92
CA PHE A 36 29.31 42.10 24.59
C PHE A 36 29.54 42.26 26.09
N LEU A 37 30.40 43.21 26.48
CA LEU A 37 30.68 43.49 27.90
C LEU A 37 29.43 43.96 28.63
N ALA A 38 28.65 44.87 28.03
CA ALA A 38 27.39 45.34 28.59
C ALA A 38 26.35 44.23 28.70
N TRP A 39 26.26 43.34 27.69
CA TRP A 39 25.37 42.18 27.71
C TRP A 39 25.72 41.20 28.85
N LYS A 40 27.00 41.02 29.15
CA LYS A 40 27.46 40.23 30.30
C LYS A 40 27.45 41.00 31.64
N GLY A 41 26.98 42.25 31.66
CA GLY A 41 26.83 43.05 32.88
C GLY A 41 28.07 43.84 33.32
N TYR A 42 29.08 44.00 32.44
CA TYR A 42 30.32 44.73 32.74
C TYR A 42 30.35 46.10 32.07
N GLN A 43 30.62 47.17 32.85
CA GLN A 43 30.81 48.54 32.35
C GLN A 43 32.19 49.07 32.74
N LEU A 44 33.23 48.63 32.03
CA LEU A 44 34.63 48.89 32.40
C LEU A 44 35.20 50.19 31.82
N CYS A 45 34.73 50.63 30.66
CA CYS A 45 35.24 51.82 29.97
C CYS A 45 34.22 52.40 28.97
N SER A 46 34.43 53.65 28.58
CA SER A 46 33.57 54.34 27.61
C SER A 46 34.01 54.12 26.15
N GLU A 47 33.11 54.33 25.19
CA GLU A 47 33.42 54.25 23.73
C GLU A 47 34.61 55.12 23.33
N ARG A 48 34.71 56.33 23.88
CA ARG A 48 35.82 57.25 23.58
C ARG A 48 37.16 56.75 24.11
N GLU A 49 37.15 56.03 25.23
CA GLU A 49 38.34 55.47 25.87
C GLU A 49 38.85 54.24 25.12
N LEU A 50 37.95 53.35 24.69
CA LEU A 50 38.31 52.18 23.89
C LEU A 50 38.75 52.57 22.46
N LEU A 51 38.23 53.67 21.90
CA LEU A 51 38.67 54.20 20.59
C LEU A 51 40.09 54.80 20.62
N ARG A 52 40.50 55.42 21.73
CA ARG A 52 41.81 56.12 21.87
C ARG A 52 42.92 55.25 22.47
N ALA A 53 42.65 53.96 22.69
CA ALA A 53 43.41 53.02 23.51
C ALA A 53 43.19 53.20 25.02
N PRO A 54 42.66 52.18 25.72
CA PRO A 54 42.45 52.23 27.16
C PRO A 54 43.76 52.12 27.92
N SER A 55 43.73 52.40 29.22
CA SER A 55 44.89 52.12 30.09
C SER A 55 45.20 50.62 30.15
N LEU A 56 46.46 50.27 30.40
CA LEU A 56 46.88 48.87 30.51
C LEU A 56 46.09 48.09 31.58
N GLY A 57 45.72 48.75 32.69
CA GLY A 57 44.92 48.11 33.74
C GLY A 57 43.53 47.72 33.26
N VAL A 58 42.87 48.59 32.50
CA VAL A 58 41.55 48.34 31.90
C VAL A 58 41.65 47.22 30.86
N LEU A 59 42.70 47.21 30.04
CA LEU A 59 42.92 46.14 29.05
C LEU A 59 43.12 44.77 29.71
N LEU A 60 43.89 44.70 30.80
CA LEU A 60 44.08 43.46 31.56
C LEU A 60 42.76 42.95 32.15
N GLN A 61 41.89 43.85 32.64
CA GLN A 61 40.56 43.49 33.13
C GLN A 61 39.68 42.94 32.00
N ILE A 62 39.71 43.57 30.82
CA ILE A 62 38.98 43.08 29.64
C ILE A 62 39.46 41.68 29.26
N TRP A 63 40.78 41.43 29.18
CA TRP A 63 41.30 40.09 28.87
C TRP A 63 40.90 39.05 29.93
N ASN A 64 41.02 39.36 31.22
CA ASN A 64 40.63 38.44 32.29
C ASN A 64 39.14 38.06 32.22
N ILE A 65 38.26 39.03 31.94
CA ILE A 65 36.83 38.76 31.84
C ILE A 65 36.55 37.87 30.64
N LEU A 66 37.11 38.19 29.48
CA LEU A 66 36.87 37.42 28.26
C LEU A 66 37.44 36.01 28.32
N PHE A 67 38.65 35.84 28.87
CA PHE A 67 39.31 34.54 28.92
C PHE A 67 38.66 33.61 29.94
N LYS A 68 38.14 34.16 31.04
CA LYS A 68 37.39 33.37 32.06
C LYS A 68 36.07 32.81 31.55
N PHE A 69 35.51 33.35 30.46
CA PHE A 69 34.36 32.73 29.80
C PHE A 69 34.73 31.42 29.08
N VAL A 70 36.00 31.25 28.72
CA VAL A 70 36.50 30.04 28.04
C VAL A 70 37.13 29.08 29.04
N ASP A 71 37.97 29.59 29.94
CA ASP A 71 38.62 28.80 30.99
C ASP A 71 38.62 29.57 32.32
N ALA A 72 37.88 29.05 33.29
CA ALA A 72 37.73 29.64 34.61
C ALA A 72 39.06 29.78 35.38
N ASN A 73 40.11 29.03 34.99
CA ASN A 73 41.40 29.02 35.67
C ASN A 73 42.42 30.02 35.11
N VAL A 74 42.11 30.72 34.02
CA VAL A 74 43.05 31.66 33.38
C VAL A 74 43.05 33.01 34.10
N GLU A 75 44.25 33.51 34.39
CA GLU A 75 44.48 34.84 34.97
C GLU A 75 45.61 35.56 34.23
N ILE A 76 45.32 36.75 33.69
CA ILE A 76 46.26 37.58 32.94
C ILE A 76 46.73 38.75 33.81
N THR A 77 48.01 38.75 34.16
CA THR A 77 48.71 39.80 34.90
C THR A 77 49.68 40.55 33.99
N ARG A 78 50.27 41.65 34.48
CA ARG A 78 51.25 42.44 33.73
C ARG A 78 52.50 41.63 33.38
N GLU A 79 52.87 40.68 34.23
CA GLU A 79 54.08 39.87 34.12
C GLU A 79 53.90 38.73 33.12
N ASN A 80 52.69 38.16 33.02
CA ASN A 80 52.41 37.00 32.17
C ASN A 80 51.74 37.35 30.81
N MET A 81 51.21 38.57 30.64
CA MET A 81 50.43 38.93 29.45
C MET A 81 51.18 38.72 28.13
N THR A 82 52.51 38.90 28.11
CA THR A 82 53.32 38.74 26.90
C THR A 82 53.46 37.28 26.43
N VAL A 83 53.13 36.31 27.30
CA VAL A 83 53.19 34.87 27.02
C VAL A 83 51.78 34.29 26.95
N GLU A 84 50.93 34.59 27.93
CA GLU A 84 49.60 33.99 28.05
C GLU A 84 48.61 34.52 27.02
N VAL A 85 48.64 35.82 26.67
CA VAL A 85 47.72 36.36 25.67
C VAL A 85 47.97 35.78 24.27
N PRO A 86 49.21 35.74 23.73
CA PRO A 86 49.48 35.09 22.44
C PRO A 86 49.20 33.60 22.47
N ARG A 87 49.51 32.92 23.58
CA ARG A 87 49.25 31.49 23.75
C ARG A 87 47.76 31.20 23.69
N PHE A 88 46.94 31.94 24.44
CA PHE A 88 45.49 31.81 24.43
C PHE A 88 44.94 31.98 23.02
N PHE A 89 45.28 33.07 22.33
CA PHE A 89 44.79 33.31 20.97
C PHE A 89 45.27 32.24 19.97
N LYS A 90 46.49 31.73 20.12
CA LYS A 90 47.01 30.63 19.28
C LYS A 90 46.25 29.32 19.53
N ASP A 91 46.05 28.95 20.79
CA ASP A 91 45.37 27.71 21.18
C ASP A 91 43.88 27.77 20.82
N PHE A 92 43.27 28.96 20.86
CA PHE A 92 41.88 29.20 20.45
C PHE A 92 41.72 29.32 18.92
N GLY A 93 42.81 29.26 18.14
CA GLY A 93 42.77 29.26 16.68
C GLY A 93 42.60 30.64 16.02
N TYR A 94 43.03 31.71 16.68
CA TYR A 94 43.02 33.05 16.10
C TYR A 94 43.86 33.12 14.81
N PRO A 95 43.31 33.59 13.68
CA PRO A 95 43.97 33.48 12.37
C PRO A 95 45.18 34.41 12.17
N LEU A 96 45.40 35.40 13.04
CA LEU A 96 46.52 36.34 12.93
C LEU A 96 47.55 36.10 14.05
N ILE A 97 48.82 36.07 13.69
CA ILE A 97 49.90 35.86 14.67
C ILE A 97 50.03 37.10 15.56
N MET A 98 49.83 36.91 16.87
CA MET A 98 50.14 37.91 17.88
C MET A 98 51.58 37.76 18.35
N GLU A 99 52.48 38.59 17.85
CA GLU A 99 53.87 38.59 18.30
C GLU A 99 54.00 39.11 19.74
N THR A 100 54.91 38.52 20.52
CA THR A 100 55.21 38.90 21.90
C THR A 100 55.76 40.33 22.02
N SER A 101 56.39 40.83 20.96
CA SER A 101 56.87 42.22 20.81
C SER A 101 55.74 43.25 20.86
N HIS A 102 54.58 42.93 20.26
CA HIS A 102 53.40 43.81 20.19
C HIS A 102 52.71 44.00 21.55
N LEU A 103 52.89 43.04 22.46
CA LEU A 103 52.30 43.08 23.79
C LEU A 103 53.18 43.74 24.84
N ARG A 104 54.40 44.18 24.50
CA ARG A 104 55.20 45.04 25.39
C ARG A 104 54.61 46.44 25.52
N THR A 105 53.91 46.92 24.48
CA THR A 105 53.21 48.21 24.46
C THR A 105 51.82 48.05 23.82
N PRO A 106 50.91 47.31 24.47
CA PRO A 106 49.66 46.86 23.84
C PRO A 106 48.67 48.01 23.58
N THR A 107 48.89 49.18 24.20
CA THR A 107 48.10 50.40 24.08
C THR A 107 48.71 51.42 23.10
N ALA A 108 49.82 51.10 22.42
CA ALA A 108 50.39 51.98 21.39
C ALA A 108 49.50 51.98 20.14
N ASP A 109 49.29 53.12 19.48
CA ASP A 109 48.26 53.31 18.44
C ASP A 109 48.16 52.17 17.40
N HIS A 110 49.27 51.76 16.79
CA HIS A 110 49.27 50.68 15.78
C HIS A 110 49.10 49.26 16.37
N GLN A 111 49.47 49.06 17.64
CA GLN A 111 49.33 47.78 18.34
C GLN A 111 47.94 47.64 18.95
N TRP A 112 47.37 48.75 19.40
CA TRP A 112 46.02 48.82 19.91
C TRP A 112 44.99 48.40 18.86
N GLU A 113 45.16 48.82 17.61
CA GLU A 113 44.29 48.39 16.50
C GLU A 113 44.26 46.87 16.33
N ARG A 114 45.41 46.21 16.48
CA ARG A 114 45.52 44.75 16.37
C ARG A 114 44.89 44.04 17.56
N ASN A 115 45.13 44.55 18.77
CA ASN A 115 44.51 44.03 19.99
C ASN A 115 42.99 44.21 19.96
N LEU A 116 42.49 45.35 19.48
CA LEU A 116 41.07 45.63 19.33
C LEU A 116 40.40 44.66 18.36
N LEU A 117 41.07 44.30 17.26
CA LEU A 117 40.56 43.31 16.31
C LEU A 117 40.51 41.91 16.93
N ALA A 118 41.55 41.51 17.68
CA ALA A 118 41.59 40.22 18.37
C ALA A 118 40.51 40.11 19.44
N LEU A 119 40.31 41.16 20.25
CA LEU A 119 39.24 41.25 21.24
C LEU A 119 37.86 41.20 20.59
N SER A 120 37.64 41.96 19.51
CA SER A 120 36.36 41.95 18.80
C SER A 120 36.06 40.59 18.19
N TRP A 121 37.08 39.89 17.65
CA TRP A 121 36.94 38.54 17.15
C TRP A 121 36.52 37.56 18.25
N LEU A 122 37.18 37.62 19.40
CA LEU A 122 36.84 36.77 20.54
C LEU A 122 35.40 37.03 21.03
N CYS A 123 34.98 38.29 21.16
CA CYS A 123 33.60 38.64 21.52
C CYS A 123 32.58 38.11 20.50
N LYS A 124 32.86 38.21 19.19
CA LYS A 124 31.97 37.65 18.14
C LYS A 124 31.87 36.13 18.25
N LEU A 125 32.98 35.46 18.55
CA LEU A 125 33.03 34.01 18.69
C LEU A 125 32.29 33.51 19.94
N LEU A 126 32.47 34.17 21.08
CA LEU A 126 31.73 33.87 22.31
C LEU A 126 30.21 34.12 22.15
N LEU A 127 29.84 35.17 21.41
CA LEU A 127 28.43 35.43 21.11
C LEU A 127 27.84 34.35 20.18
N TYR A 128 28.62 33.86 19.23
CA TYR A 128 28.23 32.75 18.37
C TYR A 128 28.05 31.45 19.18
N GLU A 129 28.97 31.15 20.08
CA GLU A 129 28.88 29.95 20.93
C GLU A 129 27.58 29.96 21.74
N HIS A 130 27.31 31.04 22.47
CA HIS A 130 26.10 31.15 23.27
C HIS A 130 24.82 31.03 22.43
N LYS A 131 24.78 31.61 21.22
CA LYS A 131 23.59 31.51 20.36
C LYS A 131 23.31 30.08 19.86
N ASN A 132 24.34 29.26 19.68
CA ASN A 132 24.22 27.95 19.06
C ASN A 132 24.26 26.79 20.04
N PHE A 133 24.89 26.94 21.20
CA PHE A 133 25.13 25.86 22.16
C PHE A 133 24.44 26.05 23.52
N GLU A 134 24.07 27.29 23.92
CA GLU A 134 23.34 27.56 25.17
C GLU A 134 21.82 27.45 25.04
N ILE A 135 21.30 27.04 23.86
CA ILE A 135 19.96 26.46 23.79
C ILE A 135 20.06 25.10 24.45
N SER A 136 20.03 25.10 25.79
CA SER A 136 19.75 23.88 26.54
C SER A 136 18.48 23.31 25.93
N ALA A 137 18.60 22.17 25.27
CA ALA A 137 17.47 21.43 24.76
C ALA A 137 16.39 21.45 25.85
N PRO A 138 15.17 21.95 25.57
CA PRO A 138 14.12 21.86 26.56
C PRO A 138 14.06 20.39 26.97
N ARG A 139 14.25 20.13 28.26
CA ARG A 139 14.02 18.82 28.87
C ARG A 139 12.55 18.51 28.66
N SER A 140 12.22 18.06 27.45
CA SER A 140 10.94 17.44 27.17
C SER A 140 10.96 16.15 27.97
N ASN A 141 10.22 16.14 29.07
CA ASN A 141 9.66 14.90 29.58
C ASN A 141 9.15 14.13 28.36
N VAL A 142 9.77 12.97 28.10
CA VAL A 142 9.44 12.13 26.94
C VAL A 142 8.06 11.54 27.22
N ASN A 143 7.02 12.31 26.91
CA ASN A 143 5.74 11.74 26.54
C ASN A 143 5.99 11.04 25.21
N ILE A 144 6.01 9.71 25.25
CA ILE A 144 6.09 8.83 24.09
C ILE A 144 4.97 9.27 23.14
N PRO A 145 5.28 9.84 21.96
CA PRO A 145 4.26 10.15 20.99
C PRO A 145 3.78 8.81 20.43
N SER A 146 2.50 8.49 20.66
CA SER A 146 1.84 7.25 20.25
C SER A 146 1.71 7.06 18.74
N THR A 147 2.46 7.82 17.94
CA THR A 147 2.42 7.76 16.48
C THR A 147 3.78 8.17 15.92
N ILE A 148 4.67 7.20 15.64
CA ILE A 148 5.83 7.43 14.77
C ILE A 148 5.96 6.29 13.74
N PRO A 149 6.22 6.61 12.45
CA PRO A 149 6.29 5.65 11.36
C PRO A 149 7.53 4.75 11.44
N LYS A 150 7.40 3.58 10.80
CA LYS A 150 8.44 2.59 10.51
C LYS A 150 9.83 3.20 10.24
N ALA A 151 10.75 3.12 11.21
CA ALA A 151 12.20 2.88 11.03
C ALA A 151 12.93 3.09 12.36
N ASN A 152 13.70 2.09 12.84
CA ASN A 152 14.93 2.13 13.67
C ASN A 152 15.09 3.11 14.86
N ILE A 153 14.12 3.94 15.21
CA ILE A 153 14.22 4.98 16.24
C ILE A 153 14.08 4.38 17.65
N SER A 154 13.38 3.25 17.80
CA SER A 154 13.15 2.60 19.10
C SER A 154 14.45 2.15 19.79
N ASN A 155 15.40 1.57 19.04
CA ASN A 155 16.67 1.12 19.64
C ASN A 155 17.56 2.28 20.11
N LYS A 156 17.58 3.39 19.37
CA LYS A 156 18.38 4.56 19.73
C LYS A 156 17.78 5.34 20.91
N LEU A 157 16.46 5.33 21.03
CA LEU A 157 15.75 5.93 22.16
C LEU A 157 15.93 5.08 23.42
N LEU A 158 15.88 3.75 23.31
CA LEU A 158 16.24 2.82 24.37
C LEU A 158 17.71 2.99 24.78
N GLU A 159 18.63 3.08 23.81
CA GLU A 159 20.06 3.31 24.05
C GLU A 159 20.30 4.65 24.76
N ASN A 160 19.60 5.72 24.38
CA ASN A 160 19.67 7.02 25.04
C ASN A 160 19.09 6.97 26.47
N SER A 161 17.96 6.31 26.68
CA SER A 161 17.36 6.16 28.01
C SER A 161 18.24 5.30 28.92
N ILE A 162 18.80 4.20 28.40
CA ILE A 162 19.73 3.34 29.13
C ILE A 162 21.02 4.08 29.45
N THR A 163 21.58 4.84 28.51
CA THR A 163 22.81 5.62 28.75
C THR A 163 22.57 6.77 29.73
N GLU A 164 21.42 7.45 29.68
CA GLU A 164 21.03 8.47 30.65
C GLU A 164 20.86 7.87 32.05
N LEU A 165 20.16 6.73 32.17
CA LEU A 165 20.03 5.99 33.43
C LEU A 165 21.41 5.55 33.94
N THR A 166 22.23 4.93 33.10
CA THR A 166 23.58 4.47 33.45
C THR A 166 24.47 5.62 33.92
N THR A 167 24.37 6.79 33.29
CA THR A 167 25.12 7.98 33.68
C THR A 167 24.65 8.52 35.04
N LYS A 168 23.33 8.56 35.29
CA LYS A 168 22.78 8.93 36.61
C LYS A 168 23.21 7.95 37.70
N HIS A 169 23.23 6.65 37.41
CA HIS A 169 23.71 5.62 38.32
C HIS A 169 25.20 5.79 38.62
N TYR A 170 26.02 6.05 37.60
CA TYR A 170 27.45 6.28 37.74
C TYR A 170 27.76 7.55 38.55
N GLN A 171 26.99 8.63 38.37
CA GLN A 171 27.12 9.85 39.17
C GLN A 171 26.77 9.62 40.64
N ARG A 172 25.70 8.87 40.94
CA ARG A 172 25.32 8.53 42.32
C ARG A 172 26.34 7.62 43.00
N PHE A 173 26.94 6.71 42.24
CA PHE A 173 28.06 5.87 42.69
C PHE A 173 29.30 6.70 43.04
N ILE A 174 29.71 7.63 42.16
CA ILE A 174 30.83 8.55 42.43
C ILE A 174 30.58 9.40 43.69
N ASN A 175 29.32 9.77 43.94
CA ASN A 175 28.92 10.55 45.10
C ASN A 175 28.81 9.73 46.41
N GLY A 176 29.16 8.44 46.39
CA GLY A 176 29.20 7.58 47.59
C GLY A 176 27.83 7.14 48.13
N CYS A 177 26.76 7.29 47.35
CA CYS A 177 25.45 6.78 47.71
C CYS A 177 25.36 5.28 47.37
N GLU A 178 25.87 4.40 48.25
CA GLU A 178 25.84 2.96 48.03
C GLU A 178 24.92 2.20 49.00
N THR A 179 23.76 1.78 48.47
CA THR A 179 23.26 0.41 48.66
C THR A 179 22.94 -0.12 47.27
N SER A 180 23.92 -0.78 46.65
CA SER A 180 23.85 -1.37 45.30
C SER A 180 22.57 -2.18 45.04
N LYS A 181 22.00 -2.79 46.09
CA LYS A 181 20.77 -3.58 46.02
C LYS A 181 19.51 -2.76 45.77
N GLU A 182 19.29 -1.67 46.50
CA GLU A 182 18.11 -0.79 46.34
C GLU A 182 18.12 -0.09 44.98
N LEU A 183 19.33 0.23 44.49
CA LEU A 183 19.54 0.84 43.19
C LEU A 183 19.22 -0.12 42.04
N MET A 184 19.62 -1.40 42.16
CA MET A 184 19.31 -2.45 41.19
C MET A 184 17.83 -2.85 41.23
N GLU A 185 17.20 -2.83 42.40
CA GLU A 185 15.76 -3.06 42.54
C GLU A 185 14.96 -1.93 41.86
N ALA A 186 15.32 -0.66 42.08
CA ALA A 186 14.70 0.47 41.38
C ALA A 186 14.90 0.40 39.86
N PHE A 187 16.11 0.05 39.39
CA PHE A 187 16.41 -0.14 37.97
C PHE A 187 15.56 -1.28 37.37
N SER A 188 15.44 -2.40 38.08
CA SER A 188 14.63 -3.54 37.64
C SER A 188 13.14 -3.21 37.59
N ALA A 189 12.64 -2.37 38.51
CA ALA A 189 11.25 -1.92 38.52
C ALA A 189 10.95 -0.99 37.34
N GLU A 190 11.85 -0.05 37.02
CA GLU A 190 11.69 0.88 35.90
C GLU A 190 11.75 0.15 34.55
N LEU A 191 12.69 -0.79 34.38
CA LEU A 191 12.71 -1.68 33.21
C LEU A 191 11.48 -2.60 33.14
N GLY A 192 10.98 -3.02 34.30
CA GLY A 192 9.74 -3.80 34.42
C GLY A 192 8.54 -3.01 33.89
N SER A 193 8.43 -1.73 34.23
CA SER A 193 7.38 -0.84 33.71
C SER A 193 7.47 -0.68 32.20
N ILE A 194 8.66 -0.38 31.67
CA ILE A 194 8.86 -0.22 30.21
C ILE A 194 8.52 -1.52 29.48
N ARG A 195 8.90 -2.67 30.03
CA ARG A 195 8.55 -3.98 29.47
C ARG A 195 7.04 -4.21 29.47
N ALA A 196 6.35 -3.86 30.55
CA ALA A 196 4.90 -4.01 30.65
C ALA A 196 4.17 -3.15 29.61
N ASP A 197 4.60 -1.89 29.43
CA ASP A 197 4.03 -0.99 28.43
C ASP A 197 4.25 -1.52 27.00
N LEU A 198 5.46 -2.01 26.70
CA LEU A 198 5.76 -2.63 25.41
C LEU A 198 4.94 -3.92 25.19
N GLN A 199 4.75 -4.73 26.23
CA GLN A 199 3.94 -5.94 26.14
C GLN A 199 2.47 -5.60 25.86
N PHE A 200 1.93 -4.58 26.55
CA PHE A 200 0.59 -4.07 26.30
C PHE A 200 0.42 -3.59 24.85
N ASP A 201 1.39 -2.85 24.33
CA ASP A 201 1.37 -2.41 22.93
C ASP A 201 1.44 -3.60 21.95
N ILE A 202 2.25 -4.63 22.24
CA ILE A 202 2.30 -5.86 21.45
C ILE A 202 0.94 -6.56 21.45
N ASP A 203 0.33 -6.73 22.61
CA ASP A 203 -0.96 -7.43 22.75
C ASP A 203 -2.07 -6.69 21.99
N LYS A 204 -2.11 -5.36 22.08
CA LYS A 204 -3.03 -4.52 21.32
C LYS A 204 -2.82 -4.64 19.81
N LYS A 205 -1.57 -4.73 19.35
CA LYS A 205 -1.26 -4.94 17.92
C LYS A 205 -1.61 -6.35 17.45
N MET A 206 -1.45 -7.35 18.31
CA MET A 206 -1.87 -8.72 18.05
C MET A 206 -3.39 -8.83 17.91
N GLU A 207 -4.15 -8.15 18.76
CA GLU A 207 -5.62 -8.10 18.66
C GLU A 207 -6.07 -7.46 17.35
N LEU A 208 -5.49 -6.32 16.98
CA LEU A 208 -5.75 -5.66 15.69
C LEU A 208 -5.38 -6.56 14.50
N PHE A 209 -4.28 -7.30 14.61
CA PHE A 209 -3.87 -8.24 13.56
C PHE A 209 -4.88 -9.37 13.37
N GLU A 210 -5.42 -9.91 14.47
CA GLU A 210 -6.42 -10.97 14.40
C GLU A 210 -7.76 -10.46 13.86
N GLN A 211 -8.16 -9.23 14.19
CA GLN A 211 -9.32 -8.57 13.58
C GLN A 211 -9.16 -8.42 12.06
N LEU A 212 -8.03 -7.86 11.60
CA LEU A 212 -7.72 -7.74 10.17
C LEU A 212 -7.68 -9.11 9.47
N ARG A 213 -7.17 -10.14 10.13
CA ARG A 213 -7.15 -11.50 9.60
C ARG A 213 -8.56 -12.06 9.41
N ASN A 214 -9.46 -11.81 10.36
CA ASN A 214 -10.86 -12.20 10.26
C ASN A 214 -11.58 -11.45 9.13
N GLU A 215 -11.33 -10.15 8.97
CA GLU A 215 -11.87 -9.37 7.85
C GLU A 215 -11.41 -9.91 6.49
N VAL A 216 -10.12 -10.25 6.36
CA VAL A 216 -9.58 -10.87 5.13
C VAL A 216 -10.26 -12.22 4.85
N SER A 217 -10.50 -13.04 5.87
CA SER A 217 -11.21 -14.31 5.71
C SER A 217 -12.65 -14.10 5.24
N GLN A 218 -13.38 -13.15 5.82
CA GLN A 218 -14.74 -12.82 5.39
C GLN A 218 -14.77 -12.33 3.94
N LEU A 219 -13.83 -11.46 3.55
CA LEU A 219 -13.72 -11.00 2.17
C LEU A 219 -13.41 -12.15 1.20
N GLN A 220 -12.59 -13.12 1.59
CA GLN A 220 -12.35 -14.33 0.80
C GLN A 220 -13.63 -15.16 0.62
N ASP A 221 -14.44 -15.32 1.66
CA ASP A 221 -15.73 -16.01 1.58
C ASP A 221 -16.71 -15.27 0.65
N TYR A 222 -16.76 -13.93 0.71
CA TYR A 222 -17.55 -13.13 -0.22
C TYR A 222 -17.11 -13.29 -1.67
N ILE A 223 -15.79 -13.34 -1.93
CA ILE A 223 -15.26 -13.57 -3.28
C ILE A 223 -15.64 -14.97 -3.79
N CYS A 224 -15.57 -15.99 -2.94
CA CYS A 224 -15.99 -17.35 -3.28
C CYS A 224 -17.49 -17.41 -3.63
N ASN A 225 -18.33 -16.80 -2.78
CA ASN A 225 -19.76 -16.69 -3.00
C ASN A 225 -20.10 -15.92 -4.28
N PHE A 226 -19.39 -14.82 -4.57
CA PHE A 226 -19.54 -14.10 -5.82
C PHE A 226 -19.21 -14.96 -7.04
N GLY A 227 -18.16 -15.81 -6.95
CA GLY A 227 -17.84 -16.80 -7.98
C GLY A 227 -19.00 -17.76 -8.26
N ASN A 228 -19.65 -18.26 -7.20
CA ASN A 228 -20.81 -19.16 -7.30
C ASN A 228 -22.03 -18.45 -7.92
N VAL A 229 -22.33 -17.22 -7.50
CA VAL A 229 -23.42 -16.40 -8.07
C VAL A 229 -23.18 -16.12 -9.54
N LYS A 230 -21.94 -15.78 -9.92
CA LYS A 230 -21.57 -15.56 -11.33
C LYS A 230 -21.75 -16.83 -12.17
N HIS A 231 -21.40 -18.00 -11.63
CA HIS A 231 -21.66 -19.28 -12.29
C HIS A 231 -23.17 -19.52 -12.45
N ARG A 232 -23.97 -19.28 -11.41
CA ARG A 232 -25.44 -19.41 -11.45
C ARG A 232 -26.06 -18.50 -12.52
N ILE A 233 -25.60 -17.25 -12.62
CA ILE A 233 -26.06 -16.30 -13.65
C ILE A 233 -25.76 -16.84 -15.06
N LYS A 234 -24.57 -17.40 -15.29
CA LYS A 234 -24.23 -17.99 -16.60
C LYS A 234 -25.11 -19.18 -16.98
N VAL A 235 -25.45 -20.03 -16.00
CA VAL A 235 -26.37 -21.15 -16.24
C VAL A 235 -27.75 -20.62 -16.61
N LEU A 236 -28.29 -19.69 -15.81
CA LEU A 236 -29.59 -19.08 -16.06
C LEU A 236 -29.66 -18.34 -17.42
N SER A 237 -28.58 -17.68 -17.85
CA SER A 237 -28.56 -17.04 -19.17
C SER A 237 -28.60 -18.07 -20.30
N SER A 238 -27.89 -19.19 -20.17
CA SER A 238 -27.96 -20.29 -21.13
C SER A 238 -29.37 -20.90 -21.18
N ASP A 239 -30.01 -21.07 -20.03
CA ASP A 239 -31.37 -21.60 -19.94
C ASP A 239 -32.39 -20.63 -20.56
N LEU A 240 -32.24 -19.31 -20.33
CA LEU A 240 -33.06 -18.29 -21.00
C LEU A 240 -32.90 -18.35 -22.52
N GLU A 241 -31.66 -18.46 -23.04
CA GLU A 241 -31.43 -18.61 -24.47
C GLU A 241 -32.05 -19.90 -25.06
N GLN A 242 -32.14 -20.98 -24.26
CA GLN A 242 -32.83 -22.20 -24.67
C GLN A 242 -34.34 -22.01 -24.68
N ILE A 243 -34.91 -21.38 -23.65
CA ILE A 243 -36.34 -21.06 -23.57
C ILE A 243 -36.74 -20.16 -24.73
N GLU A 244 -35.99 -19.08 -24.99
CA GLU A 244 -36.28 -18.18 -26.11
C GLU A 244 -36.25 -18.89 -27.47
N ARG A 245 -35.32 -19.82 -27.67
CA ARG A 245 -35.28 -20.67 -28.88
C ARG A 245 -36.50 -21.56 -28.96
N ALA A 246 -36.90 -22.21 -27.86
CA ALA A 246 -38.09 -23.05 -27.81
C ALA A 246 -39.37 -22.24 -28.07
N THR A 247 -39.49 -21.05 -27.49
CA THR A 247 -40.62 -20.14 -27.72
C THR A 247 -40.69 -19.65 -29.16
N ARG A 248 -39.54 -19.33 -29.78
CA ARG A 248 -39.48 -18.99 -31.22
C ARG A 248 -39.95 -20.15 -32.08
N ASN A 249 -39.45 -21.36 -31.84
CA ASN A 249 -39.85 -22.55 -32.59
C ASN A 249 -41.35 -22.85 -32.44
N LEU A 250 -41.91 -22.72 -31.24
CA LEU A 250 -43.34 -22.88 -30.99
C LEU A 250 -44.17 -21.84 -31.74
N LYS A 251 -43.72 -20.57 -31.73
CA LYS A 251 -44.40 -19.50 -32.47
C LYS A 251 -44.42 -19.78 -33.97
N ASP A 252 -43.29 -20.20 -34.54
CA ASP A 252 -43.20 -20.55 -35.96
C ASP A 252 -44.13 -21.74 -36.30
N SER A 253 -44.16 -22.77 -35.44
CA SER A 253 -45.10 -23.88 -35.59
C SER A 253 -46.55 -23.43 -35.52
N PHE A 254 -46.88 -22.49 -34.64
CA PHE A 254 -48.25 -21.97 -34.50
C PHE A 254 -48.69 -21.22 -35.76
N VAL A 255 -47.80 -20.42 -36.36
CA VAL A 255 -48.06 -19.73 -37.63
C VAL A 255 -48.30 -20.75 -38.76
N ILE A 256 -47.53 -21.83 -38.81
CA ILE A 256 -47.73 -22.90 -39.79
C ILE A 256 -49.10 -23.55 -39.61
N SER A 257 -49.45 -23.94 -38.39
CA SER A 257 -50.75 -24.57 -38.09
C SER A 257 -51.93 -23.62 -38.34
N GLU A 258 -51.78 -22.31 -38.09
CA GLU A 258 -52.80 -21.31 -38.40
C GLU A 258 -53.04 -21.20 -39.92
N HIS A 259 -51.97 -21.20 -40.73
CA HIS A 259 -52.07 -21.21 -42.18
C HIS A 259 -52.74 -22.49 -42.71
N GLU A 260 -52.39 -23.66 -42.17
CA GLU A 260 -53.03 -24.94 -42.51
C GLU A 260 -54.52 -24.94 -42.16
N LEU A 261 -54.88 -24.40 -41.00
CA LEU A 261 -56.28 -24.28 -40.58
C LEU A 261 -57.07 -23.37 -41.52
N GLU A 262 -56.50 -22.24 -41.94
CA GLU A 262 -57.19 -21.33 -42.86
C GLU A 262 -57.37 -21.95 -44.26
N SER A 263 -56.36 -22.69 -44.74
CA SER A 263 -56.45 -23.47 -45.97
C SER A 263 -57.56 -24.53 -45.89
N SER A 264 -57.64 -25.26 -44.77
CA SER A 264 -58.67 -26.27 -44.51
C SER A 264 -60.07 -25.64 -44.44
N LYS A 265 -60.24 -24.51 -43.75
CA LYS A 265 -61.50 -23.74 -43.73
C LYS A 265 -61.92 -23.30 -45.13
N HIS A 266 -60.99 -22.83 -45.95
CA HIS A 266 -61.28 -22.45 -47.33
C HIS A 266 -61.77 -23.65 -48.16
N LEU A 267 -61.11 -24.81 -48.01
CA LEU A 267 -61.51 -26.05 -48.67
C LEU A 267 -62.93 -26.49 -48.24
N LEU A 268 -63.21 -26.42 -46.94
CA LEU A 268 -64.52 -26.78 -46.39
C LEU A 268 -65.64 -25.86 -46.91
N ARG A 269 -65.39 -24.55 -47.02
CA ARG A 269 -66.34 -23.60 -47.63
C ARG A 269 -66.64 -23.95 -49.08
N LYS A 270 -65.61 -24.34 -49.84
CA LYS A 270 -65.76 -24.77 -51.23
C LYS A 270 -66.64 -26.03 -51.31
N GLU A 271 -66.39 -27.03 -50.47
CA GLU A 271 -67.16 -28.27 -50.46
C GLU A 271 -68.62 -28.07 -50.01
N SER A 272 -68.83 -27.23 -48.99
CA SER A 272 -70.17 -26.84 -48.54
C SER A 272 -70.98 -26.15 -49.64
N SER A 273 -70.36 -25.25 -50.41
CA SER A 273 -71.01 -24.61 -51.56
C SER A 273 -71.37 -25.60 -52.67
N HIS A 274 -70.58 -26.67 -52.84
CA HIS A 274 -70.84 -27.73 -53.81
C HIS A 274 -72.03 -28.61 -53.37
N LEU A 275 -72.10 -28.98 -52.08
CA LEU A 275 -73.23 -29.72 -51.52
C LEU A 275 -74.54 -28.94 -51.63
N LEU A 276 -74.52 -27.63 -51.38
CA LEU A 276 -75.72 -26.79 -51.51
C LEU A 276 -76.30 -26.84 -52.94
N ARG A 277 -75.43 -26.78 -53.96
CA ARG A 277 -75.84 -26.90 -55.38
C ARG A 277 -76.43 -28.28 -55.70
N LEU A 278 -75.91 -29.35 -55.10
CA LEU A 278 -76.46 -30.70 -55.28
C LEU A 278 -77.83 -30.84 -54.61
N GLN A 279 -78.01 -30.24 -53.44
CA GLN A 279 -79.29 -30.24 -52.74
C GLN A 279 -80.38 -29.50 -53.54
N GLU A 280 -80.02 -28.38 -54.18
CA GLU A 280 -80.93 -27.63 -55.05
C GLU A 280 -81.37 -28.46 -56.26
N LYS A 281 -80.45 -29.17 -56.92
CA LYS A 281 -80.76 -30.11 -57.99
C LYS A 281 -81.64 -31.28 -57.54
N ASN A 282 -81.38 -31.84 -56.36
CA ASN A 282 -82.22 -32.91 -55.81
C ASN A 282 -83.65 -32.41 -55.53
N LYS A 283 -83.81 -31.17 -55.10
CA LYS A 283 -85.12 -30.55 -54.91
C LYS A 283 -85.87 -30.40 -56.24
N GLU A 284 -85.20 -29.94 -57.30
CA GLU A 284 -85.78 -29.85 -58.65
C GLU A 284 -86.28 -31.22 -59.17
N ILE A 285 -85.51 -32.29 -58.92
CA ILE A 285 -85.89 -33.66 -59.31
C ILE A 285 -87.13 -34.12 -58.53
N ASN A 286 -87.16 -33.89 -57.21
CA ASN A 286 -88.33 -34.25 -56.39
C ASN A 286 -89.58 -33.47 -56.80
N ASP A 287 -89.45 -32.18 -57.14
CA ASP A 287 -90.57 -31.36 -57.62
C ASP A 287 -91.10 -31.85 -58.99
N MET A 288 -90.25 -32.45 -59.83
CA MET A 288 -90.70 -33.12 -61.07
C MET A 288 -91.44 -34.44 -60.80
N ILE A 289 -91.02 -35.20 -59.80
CA ILE A 289 -91.63 -36.50 -59.44
C ILE A 289 -93.04 -36.30 -58.82
N TYR A 290 -93.24 -35.25 -58.01
CA TYR A 290 -94.52 -34.98 -57.36
C TYR A 290 -95.64 -34.50 -58.32
N ASN A 291 -95.29 -33.96 -59.49
CA ASN A 291 -96.28 -33.34 -60.41
C ASN A 291 -96.93 -34.30 -61.41
N ASN A 292 -96.57 -35.59 -61.44
CA ASN A 292 -97.20 -36.58 -62.31
C ASN A 292 -97.54 -37.85 -61.53
N ILE A 293 -98.83 -38.08 -61.26
CA ILE A 293 -99.58 -39.35 -61.36
C ILE A 293 -100.97 -39.17 -60.71
N ASN A 294 -102.03 -39.25 -61.54
CA ASN A 294 -103.43 -39.41 -61.11
C ASN A 294 -103.90 -40.83 -61.47
N GLY A 295 -104.43 -41.58 -60.48
CA GLY A 295 -104.93 -42.95 -60.69
C GLY A 295 -105.50 -43.56 -59.41
N VAL A 296 -106.41 -42.83 -58.77
CA VAL A 296 -106.72 -42.93 -57.34
C VAL A 296 -107.52 -44.16 -56.87
N ASN A 297 -108.20 -44.96 -57.70
CA ASN A 297 -109.17 -45.94 -57.15
C ASN A 297 -109.00 -47.42 -57.56
N LEU A 298 -107.84 -47.78 -58.10
CA LEU A 298 -107.38 -49.18 -58.22
C LEU A 298 -106.02 -49.39 -57.55
N LYS A 299 -105.27 -48.30 -57.38
CA LYS A 299 -104.09 -48.18 -56.54
C LYS A 299 -104.42 -48.44 -55.08
N ASP A 300 -105.48 -47.88 -54.49
CA ASP A 300 -105.71 -47.98 -53.04
C ASP A 300 -105.82 -49.41 -52.46
N LEU A 301 -106.41 -50.36 -53.20
CA LEU A 301 -106.52 -51.77 -52.76
C LEU A 301 -105.23 -52.57 -53.03
N ASN A 302 -104.57 -52.30 -54.16
CA ASN A 302 -103.28 -52.92 -54.49
C ASN A 302 -102.14 -52.29 -53.68
N ASP A 303 -102.20 -51.00 -53.40
CA ASP A 303 -101.39 -50.23 -52.47
C ASP A 303 -101.62 -50.74 -51.07
N ARG A 304 -102.81 -51.21 -50.66
CA ARG A 304 -102.99 -51.85 -49.35
C ARG A 304 -102.27 -53.19 -49.23
N ILE A 305 -102.34 -54.02 -50.28
CA ILE A 305 -101.63 -55.31 -50.31
C ILE A 305 -100.12 -55.11 -50.50
N TYR A 306 -99.70 -54.17 -51.34
CA TYR A 306 -98.30 -53.77 -51.50
C TYR A 306 -97.78 -53.01 -50.28
N THR A 307 -98.58 -52.23 -49.55
CA THR A 307 -98.15 -51.58 -48.29
C THR A 307 -98.03 -52.59 -47.19
N LEU A 308 -98.91 -53.60 -47.08
CA LEU A 308 -98.71 -54.68 -46.10
C LEU A 308 -97.48 -55.54 -46.46
N ARG A 309 -97.22 -55.79 -47.75
CA ARG A 309 -96.04 -56.54 -48.19
C ARG A 309 -94.75 -55.71 -48.09
N ALA A 310 -94.83 -54.41 -48.32
CA ALA A 310 -93.75 -53.46 -48.12
C ALA A 310 -93.53 -53.19 -46.63
N GLU A 311 -94.55 -53.22 -45.77
CA GLU A 311 -94.43 -53.16 -44.31
C GLU A 311 -93.73 -54.42 -43.81
N ILE A 312 -94.08 -55.60 -44.33
CA ILE A 312 -93.37 -56.83 -43.98
C ILE A 312 -91.93 -56.80 -44.50
N SER A 313 -91.69 -56.37 -45.74
CA SER A 313 -90.32 -56.22 -46.27
C SER A 313 -89.51 -55.19 -45.50
N THR A 314 -90.07 -54.01 -45.17
CA THR A 314 -89.39 -52.97 -44.38
C THR A 314 -89.21 -53.36 -42.93
N LEU A 315 -90.09 -54.18 -42.34
CA LEU A 315 -89.88 -54.77 -41.02
C LEU A 315 -88.76 -55.82 -41.06
N VAL A 316 -88.68 -56.64 -42.12
CA VAL A 316 -87.57 -57.59 -42.31
C VAL A 316 -86.25 -56.87 -42.60
N GLU A 317 -86.28 -55.77 -43.34
CA GLU A 317 -85.12 -54.91 -43.61
C GLU A 317 -84.69 -54.17 -42.34
N ARG A 318 -85.64 -53.66 -41.54
CA ARG A 318 -85.37 -53.12 -40.19
C ARG A 318 -84.81 -54.17 -39.25
N ILE A 319 -85.31 -55.41 -39.28
CA ILE A 319 -84.75 -56.49 -38.46
C ILE A 319 -83.32 -56.79 -38.89
N LYS A 320 -83.02 -56.83 -40.20
CA LYS A 320 -81.65 -56.97 -40.69
C LYS A 320 -80.76 -55.76 -40.37
N GLU A 321 -81.31 -54.55 -40.44
CA GLU A 321 -80.64 -53.32 -40.00
C GLU A 321 -80.30 -53.45 -38.52
N TYR A 322 -81.26 -53.80 -37.65
CA TYR A 322 -81.04 -54.03 -36.23
C TYR A 322 -80.05 -55.18 -35.96
N GLU A 323 -80.12 -56.29 -36.71
CA GLU A 323 -79.14 -57.40 -36.61
C GLU A 323 -77.74 -56.97 -37.06
N SER A 324 -77.62 -56.01 -37.99
CA SER A 324 -76.34 -55.40 -38.39
C SER A 324 -75.88 -54.29 -37.44
N GLU A 325 -76.82 -53.65 -36.73
CA GLU A 325 -76.56 -52.60 -35.73
C GLU A 325 -76.11 -53.19 -34.40
N ILE A 326 -76.62 -54.37 -34.01
CA ILE A 326 -76.23 -55.06 -32.77
C ILE A 326 -74.71 -55.29 -32.66
N PRO A 327 -73.99 -55.84 -33.67
CA PRO A 327 -72.54 -55.98 -33.60
C PRO A 327 -71.81 -54.63 -33.63
N LEU A 328 -72.39 -53.60 -34.26
CA LEU A 328 -71.87 -52.23 -34.28
C LEU A 328 -72.00 -51.55 -32.91
N LEU A 329 -73.16 -51.69 -32.26
CA LEU A 329 -73.42 -51.24 -30.90
C LEU A 329 -72.58 -52.02 -29.88
N SER A 330 -72.40 -53.34 -30.06
CA SER A 330 -71.52 -54.15 -29.22
C SER A 330 -70.05 -53.74 -29.38
N SER A 331 -69.61 -53.47 -30.62
CA SER A 331 -68.27 -52.90 -30.87
C SER A 331 -68.11 -51.51 -30.25
N ASN A 332 -69.16 -50.68 -30.27
CA ASN A 332 -69.17 -49.38 -29.61
C ASN A 332 -69.13 -49.50 -28.07
N ILE A 333 -69.83 -50.46 -27.47
CA ILE A 333 -69.77 -50.72 -26.02
C ILE A 333 -68.35 -51.17 -25.63
N ILE A 334 -67.74 -52.06 -26.42
CA ILE A 334 -66.37 -52.51 -26.20
C ILE A 334 -65.38 -51.35 -26.39
N SER A 335 -65.59 -50.48 -27.38
CA SER A 335 -64.73 -49.31 -27.59
C SER A 335 -64.89 -48.29 -26.46
N MET A 336 -66.10 -48.04 -25.96
CA MET A 336 -66.38 -47.17 -24.81
C MET A 336 -65.84 -47.74 -23.49
N SER A 337 -65.91 -49.06 -23.29
CA SER A 337 -65.29 -49.71 -22.13
C SER A 337 -63.76 -49.57 -22.18
N ASN A 338 -63.16 -49.75 -23.36
CA ASN A 338 -61.73 -49.53 -23.55
C ASN A 338 -61.31 -48.07 -23.41
N THR A 339 -62.15 -47.09 -23.79
CA THR A 339 -61.85 -45.67 -23.55
C THR A 339 -61.97 -45.31 -22.07
N LEU A 340 -62.93 -45.88 -21.34
CA LEU A 340 -63.04 -45.71 -19.89
C LEU A 340 -61.82 -46.28 -19.14
N LEU A 341 -61.35 -47.48 -19.52
CA LEU A 341 -60.13 -48.06 -18.95
C LEU A 341 -58.88 -47.21 -19.25
N LYS A 342 -58.78 -46.63 -20.46
CA LYS A 342 -57.69 -45.71 -20.81
C LYS A 342 -57.76 -44.42 -20.00
N LEU A 343 -58.95 -43.82 -19.86
CA LEU A 343 -59.15 -42.62 -19.05
C LEU A 343 -58.83 -42.86 -17.58
N HIS A 344 -59.20 -44.03 -17.04
CA HIS A 344 -58.84 -44.43 -15.68
C HIS A 344 -57.33 -44.56 -15.48
N ALA A 345 -56.62 -45.18 -16.43
CA ALA A 345 -55.18 -45.27 -16.40
C ALA A 345 -54.51 -43.89 -16.46
N SER A 346 -55.00 -42.99 -17.32
CA SER A 346 -54.53 -41.60 -17.41
C SER A 346 -54.82 -40.79 -16.14
N SER A 347 -56.01 -40.94 -15.55
CA SER A 347 -56.37 -40.28 -14.29
C SER A 347 -55.50 -40.77 -13.13
N SER A 348 -55.24 -42.09 -13.07
CA SER A 348 -54.37 -42.68 -12.07
C SER A 348 -52.92 -42.19 -12.20
N SER A 349 -52.41 -42.08 -13.43
CA SER A 349 -51.06 -41.55 -13.66
C SER A 349 -50.94 -40.06 -13.33
N LEU A 350 -52.00 -39.28 -13.59
CA LEU A 350 -52.05 -37.86 -13.21
C LEU A 350 -52.03 -37.69 -11.69
N LEU A 351 -52.82 -38.50 -10.96
CA LEU A 351 -52.83 -38.48 -9.50
C LEU A 351 -51.43 -38.78 -8.93
N GLU A 352 -50.73 -39.77 -9.50
CA GLU A 352 -49.37 -40.13 -9.09
C GLU A 352 -48.34 -39.05 -9.47
N GLY A 353 -48.54 -38.38 -10.61
CA GLY A 353 -47.76 -37.23 -11.04
C GLY A 353 -47.91 -36.03 -10.09
N ILE A 354 -49.14 -35.74 -9.66
CA ILE A 354 -49.43 -34.68 -8.67
C ILE A 354 -48.75 -35.02 -7.34
N LYS A 355 -48.87 -36.26 -6.84
CA LYS A 355 -48.18 -36.72 -5.63
C LYS A 355 -46.66 -36.53 -5.72
N SER A 356 -46.07 -36.93 -6.85
CA SER A 356 -44.62 -36.82 -7.08
C SER A 356 -44.14 -35.37 -7.15
N ALA A 357 -44.92 -34.48 -7.79
CA ALA A 357 -44.59 -33.06 -7.91
C ALA A 357 -44.70 -32.32 -6.57
N LEU A 358 -45.69 -32.65 -5.74
CA LEU A 358 -45.85 -32.06 -4.41
C LEU A 358 -44.71 -32.48 -3.47
N LEU A 359 -44.29 -33.75 -3.51
CA LEU A 359 -43.15 -34.25 -2.74
C LEU A 359 -41.82 -33.65 -3.18
N ALA A 360 -41.61 -33.47 -4.50
CA ALA A 360 -40.39 -32.85 -5.04
C ALA A 360 -40.23 -31.37 -4.64
N ASN A 361 -41.34 -30.67 -4.38
CA ASN A 361 -41.35 -29.27 -3.97
C ASN A 361 -41.40 -29.07 -2.44
N GLY A 362 -41.25 -30.13 -1.64
CA GLY A 362 -41.15 -30.06 -0.19
C GLY A 362 -42.44 -29.67 0.54
N ILE A 363 -43.60 -29.82 -0.11
CA ILE A 363 -44.91 -29.54 0.48
C ILE A 363 -45.40 -30.82 1.18
N GLU A 364 -45.75 -30.74 2.47
CA GLU A 364 -46.33 -31.87 3.22
C GLU A 364 -47.71 -32.26 2.66
N ALA A 365 -47.72 -33.13 1.65
CA ALA A 365 -48.92 -33.59 0.95
C ALA A 365 -49.61 -34.78 1.65
N SER A 366 -49.65 -34.80 2.98
CA SER A 366 -50.22 -35.92 3.75
C SER A 366 -51.71 -36.17 3.43
N SER A 367 -52.46 -35.13 3.10
CA SER A 367 -53.88 -35.23 2.71
C SER A 367 -54.09 -35.87 1.33
N TRP A 368 -53.18 -35.64 0.37
CA TRP A 368 -53.24 -36.20 -0.99
C TRP A 368 -52.79 -37.67 -1.05
N VAL A 369 -51.94 -38.09 -0.11
CA VAL A 369 -51.45 -39.47 -0.02
C VAL A 369 -52.56 -40.45 0.41
N ASN A 370 -53.54 -39.99 1.20
CA ASN A 370 -54.62 -40.80 1.76
C ASN A 370 -55.85 -40.96 0.86
N LEU A 371 -55.83 -40.42 -0.36
CA LEU A 371 -56.89 -40.65 -1.36
C LEU A 371 -56.80 -42.08 -1.91
N GLU A 372 -57.84 -42.89 -1.62
CA GLU A 372 -57.95 -44.27 -2.09
C GLU A 372 -58.02 -44.36 -3.62
N LYS A 373 -57.43 -45.43 -4.16
CA LYS A 373 -57.39 -45.69 -5.60
C LYS A 373 -58.74 -46.23 -6.05
N ILE A 374 -59.43 -45.50 -6.94
CA ILE A 374 -60.72 -45.91 -7.51
C ILE A 374 -60.56 -47.26 -8.25
N THR A 375 -61.34 -48.27 -7.88
CA THR A 375 -61.38 -49.59 -8.53
C THR A 375 -62.60 -49.68 -9.43
N LEU A 376 -62.39 -49.79 -10.76
CA LEU A 376 -63.50 -49.88 -11.71
C LEU A 376 -64.06 -51.30 -11.85
N ASN A 377 -65.39 -51.43 -11.81
CA ASN A 377 -66.11 -52.63 -12.21
C ASN A 377 -66.94 -52.36 -13.48
N THR A 378 -66.42 -52.77 -14.64
CA THR A 378 -67.02 -52.48 -15.96
C THR A 378 -68.26 -53.29 -16.30
N GLU A 379 -68.69 -54.22 -15.42
CA GLU A 379 -69.86 -55.08 -15.63
C GLU A 379 -71.10 -54.62 -14.85
N ALA A 380 -70.97 -53.59 -14.01
CA ALA A 380 -72.07 -53.06 -13.20
C ALA A 380 -72.94 -52.06 -13.98
N ASN A 381 -74.23 -51.97 -13.62
CA ASN A 381 -75.22 -51.14 -14.33
C ASN A 381 -75.47 -49.77 -13.67
N ALA A 382 -75.03 -49.57 -12.43
CA ALA A 382 -75.18 -48.31 -11.70
C ALA A 382 -73.82 -47.59 -11.56
N ALA A 383 -73.81 -46.26 -11.70
CA ALA A 383 -72.59 -45.44 -11.69
C ALA A 383 -71.75 -45.63 -10.41
N ASP A 384 -72.40 -45.77 -9.26
CA ASP A 384 -71.74 -45.97 -7.96
C ASP A 384 -71.10 -47.36 -7.81
N GLU A 385 -71.70 -48.40 -8.43
CA GLU A 385 -71.14 -49.76 -8.43
C GLU A 385 -69.99 -49.90 -9.44
N ILE A 386 -70.02 -49.13 -10.53
CA ILE A 386 -68.93 -49.07 -11.52
C ILE A 386 -67.67 -48.45 -10.91
N LEU A 387 -67.81 -47.45 -10.03
CA LEU A 387 -66.69 -46.73 -9.41
C LEU A 387 -66.23 -47.34 -8.07
N GLY A 388 -67.03 -48.24 -7.48
CA GLY A 388 -66.72 -48.90 -6.20
C GLY A 388 -66.77 -47.98 -4.97
N ILE A 389 -67.04 -46.69 -5.17
CA ILE A 389 -67.14 -45.64 -4.16
C ILE A 389 -68.29 -44.71 -4.59
N SER A 390 -69.10 -44.25 -3.63
CA SER A 390 -70.13 -43.24 -3.90
C SER A 390 -69.49 -41.93 -4.39
N ILE A 391 -69.94 -41.43 -5.54
CA ILE A 391 -69.42 -40.20 -6.17
C ILE A 391 -69.49 -39.01 -5.19
N ASP A 392 -70.62 -38.86 -4.50
CA ASP A 392 -70.85 -37.79 -3.52
C ASP A 392 -69.83 -37.82 -2.36
N SER A 393 -69.43 -39.02 -1.92
CA SER A 393 -68.44 -39.18 -0.85
C SER A 393 -67.01 -38.84 -1.30
N PHE A 394 -66.70 -39.06 -2.57
CA PHE A 394 -65.37 -38.77 -3.13
C PHE A 394 -65.22 -37.27 -3.44
N GLU A 395 -66.27 -36.65 -4.00
CA GLU A 395 -66.33 -35.20 -4.22
C GLU A 395 -66.21 -34.42 -2.90
N ALA A 396 -66.94 -34.82 -1.85
CA ALA A 396 -66.85 -34.17 -0.54
C ALA A 396 -65.43 -34.20 0.05
N LYS A 397 -64.70 -35.30 -0.14
CA LYS A 397 -63.33 -35.47 0.37
C LYS A 397 -62.32 -34.65 -0.43
N ILE A 398 -62.55 -34.49 -1.74
CA ILE A 398 -61.76 -33.60 -2.60
C ILE A 398 -62.02 -32.12 -2.21
N GLU A 399 -63.28 -31.75 -2.00
CA GLU A 399 -63.67 -30.39 -1.60
C GLU A 399 -63.07 -29.98 -0.25
N GLU A 400 -63.00 -30.92 0.71
CA GLU A 400 -62.35 -30.72 2.01
C GLU A 400 -60.83 -30.46 1.86
N ILE A 401 -60.15 -31.23 0.99
CA ILE A 401 -58.72 -31.04 0.71
C ILE A 401 -58.48 -29.68 0.03
N PHE A 402 -59.29 -29.32 -0.97
CA PHE A 402 -59.19 -28.02 -1.63
C PHE A 402 -59.46 -26.86 -0.66
N SER A 403 -60.44 -27.00 0.23
CA SER A 403 -60.74 -25.98 1.24
C SER A 403 -59.58 -25.79 2.21
N SER A 404 -58.96 -26.89 2.66
CA SER A 404 -57.79 -26.88 3.55
C SER A 404 -56.56 -26.26 2.89
N ASP A 405 -56.26 -26.63 1.64
CA ASP A 405 -55.12 -26.08 0.89
C ASP A 405 -55.36 -24.59 0.52
N SER A 406 -56.60 -24.21 0.20
CA SER A 406 -56.99 -22.82 -0.05
C SER A 406 -56.79 -21.95 1.21
N GLN A 407 -57.13 -22.46 2.40
CA GLN A 407 -56.89 -21.75 3.65
C GLN A 407 -55.40 -21.57 3.93
N LYS A 408 -54.58 -22.61 3.79
CA LYS A 408 -53.12 -22.51 3.94
C LYS A 408 -52.49 -21.55 2.93
N PHE A 409 -53.02 -21.53 1.70
CA PHE A 409 -52.58 -20.58 0.68
C PHE A 409 -52.94 -19.13 1.07
N GLN A 410 -54.12 -18.89 1.64
CA GLN A 410 -54.51 -17.57 2.14
C GLN A 410 -53.63 -17.13 3.32
N GLU A 411 -53.33 -18.02 4.27
CA GLU A 411 -52.46 -17.74 5.42
C GLU A 411 -51.04 -17.39 4.98
N THR A 412 -50.48 -18.14 4.03
CA THR A 412 -49.14 -17.86 3.45
C THR A 412 -49.13 -16.58 2.63
N THR A 413 -50.19 -16.31 1.85
CA THR A 413 -50.34 -15.05 1.11
C THR A 413 -50.44 -13.84 2.05
N TRP A 414 -51.15 -13.98 3.16
CA TRP A 414 -51.24 -12.96 4.19
C TRP A 414 -49.89 -12.71 4.88
N ALA A 415 -49.15 -13.77 5.21
CA ALA A 415 -47.80 -13.67 5.77
C ALA A 415 -46.81 -12.99 4.80
N ILE A 416 -46.85 -13.33 3.50
CA ILE A 416 -46.05 -12.66 2.47
C ILE A 416 -46.39 -11.17 2.40
N LYS A 417 -47.68 -10.81 2.44
CA LYS A 417 -48.12 -9.42 2.44
C LYS A 417 -47.58 -8.66 3.65
N GLN A 418 -47.66 -9.25 4.84
CA GLN A 418 -47.10 -8.67 6.06
C GLN A 418 -45.58 -8.47 5.95
N THR A 419 -44.84 -9.43 5.40
CA THR A 419 -43.39 -9.26 5.18
C THR A 419 -43.08 -8.17 4.16
N ASN A 420 -43.87 -8.03 3.10
CA ASN A 420 -43.70 -6.95 2.12
C ASN A 420 -43.97 -5.57 2.72
N ASP A 421 -44.98 -5.45 3.61
CA ASP A 421 -45.25 -4.21 4.33
C ASP A 421 -44.05 -3.83 5.23
N THR A 422 -43.43 -4.79 5.92
CA THR A 422 -42.20 -4.53 6.70
C THR A 422 -40.99 -4.16 5.84
N ILE A 423 -40.88 -4.71 4.63
CA ILE A 423 -39.82 -4.32 3.68
C ILE A 423 -40.02 -2.87 3.25
N ALA A 424 -41.25 -2.46 2.94
CA ALA A 424 -41.55 -1.07 2.59
C ALA A 424 -41.23 -0.08 3.73
N GLU A 425 -41.50 -0.45 4.98
CA GLU A 425 -41.09 0.35 6.15
C GLU A 425 -39.56 0.48 6.27
N LEU A 426 -38.82 -0.60 6.02
CA LEU A 426 -37.35 -0.57 6.01
C LEU A 426 -36.79 0.27 4.85
N GLU A 427 -37.41 0.23 3.67
CA GLU A 427 -37.05 1.08 2.54
C GLU A 427 -37.21 2.58 2.88
N ILE A 428 -38.31 2.95 3.55
CA ILE A 428 -38.53 4.32 4.04
C ILE A 428 -37.44 4.71 5.05
N ALA A 429 -37.07 3.81 5.96
CA ALA A 429 -36.02 4.06 6.94
C ALA A 429 -34.64 4.26 6.29
N ILE A 430 -34.30 3.48 5.26
CA ILE A 430 -33.07 3.63 4.49
C ILE A 430 -33.02 5.02 3.83
N ILE A 431 -34.10 5.44 3.16
CA ILE A 431 -34.17 6.77 2.52
C ILE A 431 -33.97 7.90 3.55
N SER A 432 -34.52 7.74 4.77
CA SER A 432 -34.31 8.69 5.86
C SER A 432 -32.84 8.77 6.29
N LEU A 433 -32.18 7.63 6.47
CA LEU A 433 -30.75 7.56 6.85
C LEU A 433 -29.83 8.10 5.75
N GLU A 434 -30.11 7.80 4.48
CA GLU A 434 -29.37 8.36 3.34
C GLU A 434 -29.44 9.89 3.32
N ASN A 435 -30.60 10.47 3.64
CA ASN A 435 -30.75 11.92 3.76
C ASN A 435 -29.94 12.50 4.93
N GLU A 436 -29.92 11.84 6.09
CA GLU A 436 -29.08 12.26 7.22
C GLU A 436 -27.58 12.19 6.89
N ILE A 437 -27.15 11.13 6.21
CA ILE A 437 -25.78 10.99 5.71
C ILE A 437 -25.46 12.12 4.73
N ASN A 438 -26.37 12.45 3.81
CA ASN A 438 -26.16 13.55 2.87
C ASN A 438 -26.07 14.92 3.58
N ILE A 439 -26.90 15.16 4.60
CA ILE A 439 -26.86 16.39 5.41
C ILE A 439 -25.55 16.49 6.20
N THR A 440 -25.10 15.39 6.79
CA THR A 440 -23.83 15.35 7.54
C THR A 440 -22.62 15.47 6.60
N ASN A 441 -22.66 14.85 5.43
CA ASN A 441 -21.65 15.03 4.38
C ASN A 441 -21.59 16.48 3.90
N LYS A 442 -22.73 17.13 3.61
CA LYS A 442 -22.74 18.57 3.26
C LYS A 442 -22.20 19.45 4.38
N LYS A 443 -22.48 19.13 5.64
CA LYS A 443 -21.89 19.85 6.78
C LYS A 443 -20.39 19.61 6.89
N LEU A 444 -19.92 18.39 6.62
CA LEU A 444 -18.51 18.05 6.59
C LEU A 444 -17.81 18.80 5.44
N GLU A 445 -18.37 18.77 4.24
CA GLU A 445 -17.87 19.44 3.03
C GLU A 445 -17.80 20.96 3.20
N ASN A 446 -18.81 21.58 3.84
CA ASN A 446 -18.78 23.00 4.20
C ASN A 446 -17.83 23.33 5.37
N SER A 447 -17.56 22.38 6.28
CA SER A 447 -16.51 22.57 7.31
C SER A 447 -15.10 22.30 6.78
N GLN A 448 -15.01 21.65 5.63
CA GLN A 448 -13.81 21.39 4.84
C GLN A 448 -13.69 22.41 3.70
N ASP A 449 -14.16 23.64 3.96
CA ASP A 449 -14.10 24.76 3.02
C ASP A 449 -12.67 24.97 2.46
N SER A 450 -12.62 25.06 1.14
CA SER A 450 -11.43 25.21 0.29
C SER A 450 -10.49 26.35 0.71
N ALA A 451 -10.97 27.34 1.47
CA ALA A 451 -10.15 28.46 1.92
C ALA A 451 -9.02 28.05 2.88
N ASN A 452 -9.26 27.10 3.80
CA ASN A 452 -8.23 26.71 4.78
C ASN A 452 -7.26 25.67 4.21
N VAL A 453 -7.74 24.73 3.39
CA VAL A 453 -6.88 23.73 2.73
C VAL A 453 -6.02 24.39 1.65
N SER A 454 -6.57 25.29 0.83
CA SER A 454 -5.76 26.01 -0.16
C SER A 454 -4.78 26.99 0.48
N ARG A 455 -5.11 27.60 1.63
CA ARG A 455 -4.15 28.45 2.36
C ARG A 455 -3.01 27.63 2.98
N LEU A 456 -3.33 26.50 3.61
CA LEU A 456 -2.33 25.60 4.17
C LEU A 456 -1.49 24.93 3.08
N GLN A 457 -2.07 24.61 1.92
CA GLN A 457 -1.32 24.12 0.76
C GLN A 457 -0.37 25.19 0.22
N ALA A 458 -0.82 26.44 0.05
CA ALA A 458 0.04 27.53 -0.37
C ALA A 458 1.18 27.82 0.63
N GLU A 459 0.89 27.84 1.94
CA GLU A 459 1.91 27.99 2.99
C GLU A 459 2.88 26.80 3.01
N THR A 460 2.40 25.58 2.79
CA THR A 460 3.25 24.38 2.70
C THR A 460 4.15 24.43 1.46
N GLU A 461 3.63 24.89 0.33
CA GLU A 461 4.37 24.99 -0.94
C GLU A 461 5.44 26.09 -0.88
N ASP A 462 5.15 27.21 -0.22
CA ASP A 462 6.14 28.24 0.11
C ASP A 462 7.24 27.72 1.05
N ILE A 463 6.89 26.98 2.11
CA ILE A 463 7.88 26.39 3.01
C ILE A 463 8.75 25.35 2.27
N VAL A 464 8.14 24.51 1.43
CA VAL A 464 8.84 23.49 0.64
C VAL A 464 9.79 24.12 -0.37
N THR A 465 9.40 25.22 -1.03
CA THR A 465 10.29 25.94 -1.96
C THR A 465 11.44 26.62 -1.23
N MET A 466 11.21 27.18 -0.04
CA MET A 466 12.27 27.77 0.81
C MET A 466 13.27 26.72 1.29
N ILE A 467 12.79 25.56 1.74
CA ILE A 467 13.66 24.44 2.17
C ILE A 467 14.48 23.93 0.97
N LYS A 468 13.86 23.80 -0.21
CA LYS A 468 14.58 23.39 -1.43
C LYS A 468 15.66 24.39 -1.82
N SER A 469 15.38 25.71 -1.80
CA SER A 469 16.41 26.70 -2.16
C SER A 469 17.55 26.72 -1.15
N CYS A 470 17.25 26.61 0.15
CA CYS A 470 18.25 26.56 1.21
C CYS A 470 19.12 25.29 1.13
N ALA A 471 18.51 24.14 0.85
CA ALA A 471 19.23 22.89 0.62
C ALA A 471 20.13 22.96 -0.62
N GLN A 472 19.65 23.59 -1.70
CA GLN A 472 20.40 23.77 -2.94
C GLN A 472 21.61 24.70 -2.73
N GLU A 473 21.44 25.79 -1.98
CA GLU A 473 22.51 26.75 -1.65
C GLU A 473 23.58 26.13 -0.74
N ASN A 474 23.15 25.34 0.26
CA ASN A 474 24.07 24.60 1.12
C ASN A 474 24.84 23.53 0.33
N LEU A 475 24.17 22.81 -0.58
CA LEU A 475 24.82 21.83 -1.45
C LEU A 475 25.85 22.51 -2.37
N GLN A 476 25.51 23.67 -2.92
CA GLN A 476 26.43 24.42 -3.79
C GLN A 476 27.65 24.92 -3.01
N THR A 477 27.43 25.45 -1.80
CA THR A 477 28.51 25.88 -0.89
C THR A 477 29.43 24.72 -0.53
N CYS A 478 28.89 23.54 -0.25
CA CYS A 478 29.68 22.33 0.00
C CYS A 478 30.47 21.89 -1.23
N LYS A 479 29.89 21.96 -2.44
CA LYS A 479 30.60 21.65 -3.70
C LYS A 479 31.76 22.61 -3.95
N ASP A 480 31.56 23.91 -3.69
CA ASP A 480 32.59 24.91 -3.89
C ASP A 480 33.73 24.77 -2.86
N LYS A 481 33.41 24.44 -1.60
CA LYS A 481 34.42 24.08 -0.59
C LYS A 481 35.20 22.83 -0.98
N LEU A 482 34.53 21.79 -1.47
CA LEU A 482 35.19 20.57 -1.92
C LEU A 482 36.13 20.83 -3.11
N ARG A 483 35.71 21.68 -4.06
CA ARG A 483 36.54 22.08 -5.19
C ARG A 483 37.79 22.84 -4.72
N SER A 484 37.64 23.77 -3.77
CA SER A 484 38.78 24.49 -3.16
C SER A 484 39.78 23.54 -2.51
N VAL A 485 39.29 22.55 -1.74
CA VAL A 485 40.16 21.54 -1.09
C VAL A 485 40.86 20.67 -2.13
N LEU A 486 40.18 20.30 -3.23
CA LEU A 486 40.80 19.54 -4.31
C LEU A 486 41.93 20.34 -5.00
N GLU A 487 41.73 21.64 -5.23
CA GLU A 487 42.76 22.51 -5.81
C GLU A 487 43.97 22.67 -4.88
N GLU A 488 43.74 22.82 -3.57
CA GLU A 488 44.83 22.85 -2.58
C GLU A 488 45.60 21.53 -2.52
N LEU A 489 44.90 20.39 -2.61
CA LEU A 489 45.51 19.06 -2.58
C LEU A 489 46.31 18.79 -3.87
N GLN A 490 45.79 19.23 -5.02
CA GLN A 490 46.53 19.22 -6.29
C GLN A 490 47.81 20.05 -6.19
N GLY A 491 47.74 21.27 -5.65
CA GLY A 491 48.90 22.14 -5.45
C GLY A 491 49.94 21.53 -4.50
N ALA A 492 49.50 20.92 -3.40
CA ALA A 492 50.39 20.21 -2.47
C ALA A 492 51.07 18.99 -3.13
N ASN A 493 50.35 18.26 -3.99
CA ASN A 493 50.90 17.14 -4.73
C ASN A 493 51.95 17.58 -5.76
N ASP A 494 51.70 18.68 -6.48
CA ASP A 494 52.66 19.25 -7.42
C ASP A 494 53.94 19.73 -6.71
N GLN A 495 53.79 20.33 -5.52
CA GLN A 495 54.92 20.73 -4.66
C GLN A 495 55.74 19.51 -4.21
N LEU A 496 55.07 18.43 -3.81
CA LEU A 496 55.73 17.19 -3.40
C LEU A 496 56.52 16.56 -4.55
N GLU A 497 55.96 16.53 -5.77
CA GLU A 497 56.68 16.01 -6.95
C GLU A 497 57.90 16.87 -7.31
N LEU A 498 57.80 18.20 -7.15
CA LEU A 498 58.94 19.10 -7.32
C LEU A 498 60.05 18.83 -6.29
N GLU A 499 59.68 18.60 -5.02
CA GLU A 499 60.63 18.25 -3.96
C GLU A 499 61.30 16.89 -4.22
N LYS A 500 60.54 15.88 -4.67
CA LYS A 500 61.09 14.59 -5.09
C LYS A 500 62.08 14.73 -6.24
N ALA A 501 61.75 15.53 -7.26
CA ALA A 501 62.66 15.79 -8.38
C ALA A 501 63.95 16.48 -7.93
N ASN A 502 63.85 17.46 -7.03
CA ASN A 502 65.01 18.14 -6.45
C ASN A 502 65.86 17.21 -5.58
N ALA A 503 65.23 16.36 -4.76
CA ALA A 503 65.93 15.34 -3.96
C ALA A 503 66.68 14.34 -4.84
N LYS A 504 66.06 13.89 -5.95
CA LYS A 504 66.69 13.01 -6.93
C LYS A 504 67.91 13.66 -7.57
N LYS A 505 67.81 14.93 -7.98
CA LYS A 505 68.94 15.70 -8.55
C LYS A 505 70.09 15.86 -7.56
N LYS A 506 69.79 16.11 -6.28
CA LYS A 506 70.81 16.16 -5.21
C LYS A 506 71.50 14.80 -5.04
N LEU A 507 70.74 13.72 -5.03
CA LEU A 507 71.28 12.36 -4.92
C LEU A 507 72.21 12.03 -6.11
N GLU A 508 71.81 12.37 -7.33
CA GLU A 508 72.64 12.21 -8.53
C GLU A 508 73.96 13.00 -8.43
N SER A 509 73.91 14.24 -7.91
CA SER A 509 75.12 15.03 -7.64
C SER A 509 76.04 14.38 -6.59
N TYR A 510 75.49 13.79 -5.54
CA TYR A 510 76.29 13.08 -4.52
C TYR A 510 76.91 11.80 -5.09
N LEU A 511 76.17 11.05 -5.91
CA LEU A 511 76.69 9.85 -6.57
C LEU A 511 77.84 10.20 -7.53
N GLU A 512 77.74 11.31 -8.25
CA GLU A 512 78.81 11.75 -9.15
C GLU A 512 80.06 12.21 -8.39
N ALA A 513 79.87 12.91 -7.26
CA ALA A 513 80.98 13.25 -6.36
C ALA A 513 81.68 11.99 -5.81
N ILE A 514 80.92 10.97 -5.40
CA ILE A 514 81.47 9.69 -4.95
C ILE A 514 82.24 8.99 -6.08
N ARG A 515 81.70 8.94 -7.31
CA ARG A 515 82.39 8.39 -8.48
C ARG A 515 83.73 9.08 -8.72
N THR A 516 83.75 10.41 -8.63
CA THR A 516 84.97 11.21 -8.79
C THR A 516 86.00 10.87 -7.73
N ILE A 517 85.60 10.77 -6.45
CA ILE A 517 86.49 10.38 -5.35
C ILE A 517 87.04 8.96 -5.58
N VAL A 518 86.19 8.00 -5.95
CA VAL A 518 86.61 6.62 -6.24
C VAL A 518 87.62 6.58 -7.38
N GLN A 519 87.41 7.37 -8.43
CA GLN A 519 88.36 7.46 -9.55
C GLN A 519 89.71 8.04 -9.13
N VAL A 520 89.71 9.13 -8.35
CA VAL A 520 90.95 9.73 -7.80
C VAL A 520 91.68 8.72 -6.90
N CYS A 521 90.96 8.02 -6.02
CA CYS A 521 91.55 6.96 -5.19
C CYS A 521 92.14 5.83 -6.04
N HIS A 522 91.47 5.44 -7.12
CA HIS A 522 91.95 4.41 -8.04
C HIS A 522 93.22 4.85 -8.77
N GLU A 523 93.25 6.07 -9.30
CA GLU A 523 94.43 6.65 -9.95
C GLU A 523 95.61 6.78 -8.97
N GLN A 524 95.36 7.22 -7.73
CA GLN A 524 96.40 7.30 -6.72
C GLN A 524 96.92 5.90 -6.33
N LYS A 525 96.03 4.91 -6.23
CA LYS A 525 96.42 3.51 -6.00
C LYS A 525 97.31 3.00 -7.14
N LEU A 526 96.96 3.28 -8.40
CA LEU A 526 97.79 2.93 -9.56
C LEU A 526 99.16 3.60 -9.50
N LYS A 527 99.22 4.91 -9.22
CA LYS A 527 100.48 5.65 -9.04
C LYS A 527 101.34 5.03 -7.93
N ASN A 528 100.73 4.71 -6.77
CA ASN A 528 101.42 4.05 -5.67
C ASN A 528 101.93 2.65 -6.06
N CYS A 529 101.12 1.87 -6.77
CA CYS A 529 101.55 0.55 -7.29
C CYS A 529 102.72 0.67 -8.27
N HIS A 530 102.72 1.68 -9.16
CA HIS A 530 103.86 1.95 -10.04
C HIS A 530 105.10 2.40 -9.28
N ALA A 531 104.96 3.26 -8.28
CA ALA A 531 106.07 3.68 -7.41
C ALA A 531 106.67 2.50 -6.63
N ILE A 532 105.83 1.61 -6.09
CA ILE A 532 106.27 0.38 -5.41
C ILE A 532 106.98 -0.55 -6.41
N LYS A 533 106.43 -0.76 -7.61
CA LYS A 533 107.12 -1.54 -8.66
C LYS A 533 108.48 -0.93 -9.01
N GLY A 534 108.58 0.40 -9.13
CA GLY A 534 109.84 1.10 -9.35
C GLY A 534 110.85 0.89 -8.22
N LEU A 535 110.41 0.96 -6.96
CA LEU A 535 111.26 0.68 -5.79
C LEU A 535 111.70 -0.78 -5.73
N VAL A 536 110.83 -1.72 -6.08
CA VAL A 536 111.16 -3.16 -6.15
C VAL A 536 112.17 -3.40 -7.27
N SER A 537 111.99 -2.83 -8.46
CA SER A 537 112.96 -2.90 -9.55
C SER A 537 114.31 -2.27 -9.17
N HIS A 538 114.31 -1.17 -8.42
CA HIS A 538 115.55 -0.57 -7.89
C HIS A 538 116.23 -1.48 -6.86
N LYS A 539 115.45 -2.13 -5.98
CA LYS A 539 115.98 -3.06 -4.97
C LYS A 539 116.53 -4.34 -5.60
N VAL A 540 115.89 -4.85 -6.66
CA VAL A 540 116.39 -5.97 -7.47
C VAL A 540 117.68 -5.57 -8.19
N ALA A 541 117.76 -4.38 -8.78
CA ALA A 541 119.02 -3.88 -9.37
C ALA A 541 120.14 -3.65 -8.34
N THR A 542 119.80 -3.30 -7.09
CA THR A 542 120.77 -3.13 -6.00
C THR A 542 121.23 -4.48 -5.42
N ILE A 543 120.38 -5.52 -5.49
CA ILE A 543 120.70 -6.89 -5.05
C ILE A 543 121.47 -7.65 -6.15
N GLU A 544 121.18 -7.41 -7.44
CA GLU A 544 121.91 -7.98 -8.58
C GLU A 544 123.25 -7.27 -8.84
N GLY A 545 123.46 -6.05 -8.33
CA GLY A 545 124.74 -5.33 -8.34
C GLY A 545 125.73 -5.73 -7.22
N LEU A 546 125.30 -6.54 -6.25
CA LEU A 546 126.13 -7.01 -5.11
C LEU A 546 126.51 -8.50 -5.20
N SER A 547 126.40 -9.09 -6.39
CA SER A 547 126.70 -10.50 -6.65
C SER A 547 127.92 -10.70 -7.57
N PRO A 548 129.03 -9.96 -7.34
CA PRO A 548 130.34 -10.61 -7.33
C PRO A 548 131.27 -10.01 -6.25
N LEU A 549 131.01 -10.29 -4.98
CA LEU A 549 132.02 -10.23 -3.91
C LEU A 549 132.05 -11.57 -3.16
N LEU A 550 132.22 -12.63 -3.93
CA LEU A 550 133.03 -13.78 -3.52
C LEU A 550 134.37 -13.64 -4.25
N LYS A 551 135.39 -13.19 -3.53
CA LYS A 551 136.71 -13.83 -3.51
C LYS A 551 137.53 -13.18 -2.39
N ASP A 552 138.17 -14.05 -1.62
CA ASP A 552 139.19 -13.80 -0.61
C ASP A 552 138.72 -13.47 0.82
N ASN A 553 138.24 -14.48 1.56
CA ASN A 553 139.10 -15.07 2.60
C ASN A 553 138.51 -16.33 3.25
N SER A 554 139.40 -17.29 3.39
CA SER A 554 139.33 -18.59 4.05
C SER A 554 139.27 -18.48 5.57
N GLY A 555 138.49 -19.38 6.17
CA GLY A 555 138.41 -19.68 7.61
C GLY A 555 137.37 -20.74 7.86
#